data_AF-A0A926CHT2-F1
#
_entry.id   AF-A0A926CHT2-F1
#
_cell.length_a   1.000
_cell.length_b   1.000
_cell.length_c   1.000
_cell.angle_alpha   90.00
_cell.angle_beta   90.00
_cell.angle_gamma   90.00
#
_symmetry.space_group_name_H-M   'P 1'
#
loop_
_entity.id
_entity.type
_entity.pdbx_description
1 polymer ?
#
loop_
_entity_poly.entity_id
_entity_poly.type
_entity_poly.pdbx_seq_one_letter_code
_entity_poly.pdbx_strand_id
1 'polypeptide(L)'
;MTFAEFIEQSMAGLRLQTEAHNGTWHLGEEQRWGVDQDGGTITWEFAGTVASAPVQIIGTYNPSDGSLLWGWDHPSVLPPLAEHARLLRQYGEDNGIAQLTTRTIFCSEDEAWGFTSVAARLAGANGAYRADAGGPLVYMTFGNVTLSRPPGAPPAPPAAPAVEEHGIAGPPELIDFIQAYFKEMFAIDERYHQAEEAGEDVSQALHQAIDNKRAIYERYWQRDDEYWLPSSVGWPSDYDLAQAYNWTCRQLADGTYQVAYVTTLYNVDFHYTYSVRRSGEQYKITNFEF
;
A
#
# COMPACT_ATOMS: atom_id res chain seq x y z
N MET A 1 22.55 5.55 17.88
CA MET A 1 22.08 5.36 16.50
C MET A 1 22.77 6.39 15.63
N THR A 2 23.53 5.94 14.63
CA THR A 2 24.15 6.81 13.63
C THR A 2 23.10 7.31 12.64
N PHE A 3 23.43 8.35 11.86
CA PHE A 3 22.50 8.82 10.83
C PHE A 3 22.29 7.78 9.71
N ALA A 4 23.33 7.00 9.37
CA ALA A 4 23.21 5.92 8.41
C ALA A 4 22.24 4.82 8.89
N GLU A 5 22.36 4.38 10.15
CA GLU A 5 21.42 3.43 10.77
C GLU A 5 19.98 3.99 10.77
N PHE A 6 19.81 5.29 11.00
CA PHE A 6 18.50 5.93 10.97
C PHE A 6 17.91 5.95 9.56
N ILE A 7 18.71 6.20 8.53
CA ILE A 7 18.30 6.09 7.13
C ILE A 7 17.88 4.66 6.81
N GLU A 8 18.68 3.66 7.17
CA GLU A 8 18.37 2.24 6.90
C GLU A 8 17.01 1.83 7.50
N GLN A 9 16.78 2.16 8.77
CA GLN A 9 15.50 1.87 9.42
C GLN A 9 14.33 2.64 8.79
N SER A 10 14.56 3.89 8.37
CA SER A 10 13.52 4.72 7.74
C SER A 10 13.18 4.20 6.34
N MET A 11 14.18 3.75 5.58
CA MET A 11 14.00 3.08 4.28
C MET A 11 13.26 1.75 4.42
N ALA A 12 13.57 0.96 5.45
CA ALA A 12 12.84 -0.28 5.72
C ALA A 12 11.35 0.00 5.97
N GLY A 13 11.04 0.97 6.84
CA GLY A 13 9.65 1.38 7.08
C GLY A 13 8.96 1.92 5.82
N LEU A 14 9.66 2.76 5.04
CA LEU A 14 9.11 3.32 3.81
C LEU A 14 8.85 2.25 2.73
N ARG A 15 9.71 1.23 2.61
CA ARG A 15 9.49 0.12 1.67
C ARG A 15 8.21 -0.63 2.01
N LEU A 16 7.97 -0.92 3.29
CA LEU A 16 6.73 -1.55 3.75
C LEU A 16 5.50 -0.70 3.45
N GLN A 17 5.58 0.62 3.67
CA GLN A 17 4.49 1.54 3.29
C GLN A 17 4.22 1.51 1.78
N THR A 18 5.27 1.54 0.97
CA THR A 18 5.17 1.51 -0.50
C THR A 18 4.57 0.20 -0.99
N GLU A 19 5.01 -0.95 -0.46
CA GLU A 19 4.46 -2.26 -0.77
C GLU A 19 2.97 -2.34 -0.41
N ALA A 20 2.58 -1.82 0.76
CA ALA A 20 1.18 -1.75 1.16
C ALA A 20 0.34 -0.89 0.20
N HIS A 21 0.83 0.29 -0.21
CA HIS A 21 0.14 1.15 -1.17
C HIS A 21 0.05 0.55 -2.57
N ASN A 22 1.11 -0.13 -3.01
CA ASN A 22 1.11 -0.88 -4.26
C ASN A 22 0.08 -2.02 -4.20
N GLY A 23 0.05 -2.80 -3.12
CA GLY A 23 -0.91 -3.89 -2.96
C GLY A 23 -2.37 -3.43 -2.79
N THR A 24 -2.60 -2.24 -2.24
CA THR A 24 -3.96 -1.73 -1.92
C THR A 24 -4.60 -0.99 -3.10
N TRP A 25 -3.85 -0.11 -3.77
CA TRP A 25 -4.40 0.75 -4.82
C TRP A 25 -3.48 0.91 -6.02
N HIS A 26 -2.50 0.00 -6.17
CA HIS A 26 -1.59 -0.06 -7.32
C HIS A 26 -0.68 1.16 -7.46
N LEU A 27 -0.29 1.80 -6.35
CA LEU A 27 0.76 2.83 -6.37
C LEU A 27 1.99 2.35 -7.14
N GLY A 28 2.44 3.12 -8.12
CA GLY A 28 3.51 2.78 -9.06
C GLY A 28 3.01 2.34 -10.44
N GLU A 29 1.72 2.06 -10.60
CA GLU A 29 1.08 1.68 -11.86
C GLU A 29 0.17 2.79 -12.43
N GLU A 30 0.24 4.00 -11.88
CA GLU A 30 -0.54 5.14 -12.34
C GLU A 30 -0.25 5.50 -13.81
N GLN A 31 -1.29 5.87 -14.53
CA GLN A 31 -1.17 6.35 -15.91
C GLN A 31 -0.71 7.80 -15.96
N ARG A 32 -1.15 8.59 -14.98
CA ARG A 32 -0.80 10.00 -14.82
C ARG A 32 -0.74 10.34 -13.34
N TRP A 33 0.01 11.38 -13.05
CA TRP A 33 0.04 11.98 -11.73
C TRP A 33 0.07 13.50 -11.88
N GLY A 34 -0.27 14.21 -10.82
CA GLY A 34 -0.19 15.65 -10.77
C GLY A 34 -0.13 16.16 -9.34
N VAL A 35 0.48 17.33 -9.16
CA VAL A 35 0.50 18.04 -7.88
C VAL A 35 -0.20 19.38 -8.06
N ASP A 36 -1.27 19.59 -7.31
CA ASP A 36 -1.86 20.90 -7.09
C ASP A 36 -1.15 21.53 -5.89
N GLN A 37 -0.25 22.48 -6.15
CA GLN A 37 0.47 23.14 -5.07
C GLN A 37 -0.42 24.11 -4.26
N ASP A 38 -1.42 24.73 -4.90
CA ASP A 38 -2.32 25.67 -4.22
C ASP A 38 -3.27 24.91 -3.28
N GLY A 39 -3.76 23.74 -3.73
CA GLY A 39 -4.56 22.81 -2.93
C GLY A 39 -3.74 21.86 -2.04
N GLY A 40 -2.41 21.86 -2.18
CA GLY A 40 -1.50 20.99 -1.42
C GLY A 40 -1.77 19.50 -1.57
N THR A 41 -2.18 19.07 -2.76
CA THR A 41 -2.65 17.70 -3.02
C THR A 41 -1.88 17.07 -4.18
N ILE A 42 -1.45 15.83 -4.01
CA ILE A 42 -1.01 14.97 -5.11
C ILE A 42 -2.18 14.10 -5.58
N THR A 43 -2.26 13.85 -6.87
CA THR A 43 -3.26 13.00 -7.51
C THR A 43 -2.58 11.97 -8.40
N TRP A 44 -3.06 10.74 -8.39
CA TRP A 44 -2.67 9.65 -9.28
C TRP A 44 -3.91 9.14 -10.02
N GLU A 45 -3.83 9.07 -11.34
CA GLU A 45 -4.92 8.62 -12.21
C GLU A 45 -4.64 7.19 -12.69
N PHE A 46 -5.62 6.33 -12.53
CA PHE A 46 -5.64 4.94 -12.98
C PHE A 46 -6.79 4.71 -13.95
N ALA A 47 -6.88 3.50 -14.51
CA ALA A 47 -8.01 3.09 -15.34
C ALA A 47 -9.32 3.03 -14.52
N GLY A 48 -10.03 4.16 -14.45
CA GLY A 48 -11.35 4.25 -13.80
C GLY A 48 -11.35 4.61 -12.32
N THR A 49 -10.17 4.89 -11.74
CA THR A 49 -10.00 5.33 -10.34
C THR A 49 -8.97 6.45 -10.28
N VAL A 50 -9.13 7.36 -9.33
CA VAL A 50 -8.21 8.46 -9.01
C VAL A 50 -7.91 8.41 -7.52
N ALA A 51 -6.62 8.29 -7.19
CA ALA A 51 -6.14 8.42 -5.82
C ALA A 51 -5.68 9.87 -5.60
N SER A 52 -5.88 10.40 -4.41
CA SER A 52 -5.39 11.74 -4.03
C SER A 52 -4.97 11.77 -2.57
N ALA A 53 -4.00 12.61 -2.23
CA ALA A 53 -3.51 12.75 -0.85
C ALA A 53 -2.92 14.15 -0.62
N PRO A 54 -2.92 14.67 0.62
CA PRO A 54 -2.11 15.83 0.98
C PRO A 54 -0.63 15.54 0.68
N VAL A 55 0.09 16.50 0.12
CA VAL A 55 1.48 16.31 -0.31
C VAL A 55 2.44 17.30 0.34
N GLN A 56 3.67 16.87 0.56
CA GLN A 56 4.80 17.70 0.98
C GLN A 56 6.00 17.39 0.09
N ILE A 57 6.67 18.43 -0.40
CA ILE A 57 7.82 18.36 -1.31
C ILE A 57 9.09 18.37 -0.47
N ILE A 58 9.87 17.31 -0.58
CA ILE A 58 11.14 17.14 0.13
C ILE A 58 12.28 17.81 -0.62
N GLY A 59 12.33 17.65 -1.94
CA GLY A 59 13.36 18.26 -2.78
C GLY A 59 13.26 17.86 -4.25
N THR A 60 14.09 18.48 -5.07
CA THR A 60 14.23 18.18 -6.49
C THR A 60 15.65 17.69 -6.77
N TYR A 61 15.75 16.50 -7.36
CA TYR A 61 17.00 15.83 -7.68
C TYR A 61 17.23 15.87 -9.18
N ASN A 62 18.40 16.32 -9.63
CA ASN A 62 18.77 16.28 -11.03
C ASN A 62 19.66 15.07 -11.32
N PRO A 63 19.18 14.04 -12.04
CA PRO A 63 19.98 12.85 -12.33
C PRO A 63 21.21 13.13 -13.20
N SER A 64 21.25 14.26 -13.93
CA SER A 64 22.36 14.55 -14.84
C SER A 64 23.63 15.02 -14.14
N ASP A 65 23.53 15.63 -12.96
CA ASP A 65 24.67 16.12 -12.16
C ASP A 65 24.66 15.67 -10.69
N GLY A 66 23.65 14.92 -10.27
CA GLY A 66 23.51 14.41 -8.91
C GLY A 66 23.18 15.49 -7.87
N SER A 67 22.73 16.67 -8.28
CA SER A 67 22.36 17.73 -7.35
C SER A 67 20.94 17.52 -6.77
N LEU A 68 20.80 17.67 -5.46
CA LEU A 68 19.52 17.72 -4.74
C LEU A 68 19.33 19.12 -4.15
N LEU A 69 18.28 19.82 -4.57
CA LEU A 69 17.85 21.09 -3.98
C LEU A 69 16.64 20.84 -3.07
N TRP A 70 16.79 21.20 -1.79
CA TRP A 70 15.76 20.93 -0.79
C TRP A 70 14.52 21.81 -0.94
N GLY A 71 13.35 21.21 -0.70
CA GLY A 71 12.05 21.89 -0.74
C GLY A 71 11.93 23.06 0.23
N TRP A 72 12.63 23.02 1.37
CA TRP A 72 12.64 24.11 2.36
C TRP A 72 13.31 25.41 1.88
N ASP A 73 14.07 25.36 0.77
CA ASP A 73 14.68 26.55 0.13
C ASP A 73 14.60 26.48 -1.42
N HIS A 74 13.61 25.75 -1.93
CA HIS A 74 13.34 25.64 -3.36
C HIS A 74 12.37 26.76 -3.80
N PRO A 75 12.72 27.62 -4.76
CA PRO A 75 11.94 28.81 -5.10
C PRO A 75 10.55 28.50 -5.68
N SER A 76 10.38 27.35 -6.32
CA SER A 76 9.11 26.90 -6.91
C SER A 76 8.24 26.05 -5.99
N VAL A 77 8.65 25.86 -4.72
CA VAL A 77 7.87 25.11 -3.73
C VAL A 77 7.15 26.11 -2.84
N LEU A 78 5.81 26.02 -2.78
CA LEU A 78 5.05 26.88 -1.89
C LEU A 78 5.37 26.58 -0.42
N PRO A 79 5.50 27.61 0.45
CA PRO A 79 5.90 27.41 1.82
C PRO A 79 5.09 26.35 2.61
N PRO A 80 3.75 26.23 2.45
CA PRO A 80 2.96 25.18 3.11
C PRO A 80 3.31 23.75 2.69
N LEU A 81 4.01 23.55 1.57
CA LEU A 81 4.37 22.23 1.06
C LEU A 81 5.79 21.80 1.41
N ALA A 82 6.52 22.59 2.18
CA ALA A 82 7.88 22.29 2.59
C ALA A 82 7.99 21.97 4.09
N GLU A 83 6.89 21.64 4.77
CA GLU A 83 6.89 21.35 6.21
C GLU A 83 7.78 20.16 6.54
N HIS A 84 7.61 19.04 5.81
CA HIS A 84 8.41 17.84 6.05
C HIS A 84 9.90 18.05 5.71
N ALA A 85 10.20 18.86 4.69
CA ALA A 85 11.56 19.26 4.37
C ALA A 85 12.18 20.10 5.50
N ARG A 86 11.41 21.02 6.11
CA ARG A 86 11.87 21.80 7.27
C ARG A 86 12.08 20.95 8.51
N LEU A 87 11.22 19.95 8.76
CA LEU A 87 11.43 18.98 9.84
C LEU A 87 12.74 18.21 9.64
N LEU A 88 13.03 17.77 8.42
CA LEU A 88 14.29 17.12 8.09
C LEU A 88 15.49 18.05 8.31
N ARG A 89 15.37 19.33 7.93
CA ARG A 89 16.41 20.33 8.20
C ARG A 89 16.63 20.56 9.69
N GLN A 90 15.56 20.72 10.49
CA GLN A 90 15.64 20.88 11.94
C GLN A 90 16.37 19.69 12.57
N TYR A 91 16.02 18.47 12.16
CA TYR A 91 16.73 17.27 12.60
C TYR A 91 18.22 17.33 12.24
N GLY A 92 18.58 17.84 11.06
CA GLY A 92 19.95 18.08 10.66
C GLY A 92 20.70 19.09 11.55
N GLU A 93 20.04 20.19 11.92
CA GLU A 93 20.59 21.21 12.81
C GLU A 93 20.85 20.64 14.21
N ASP A 94 19.86 19.92 14.77
CA ASP A 94 19.93 19.33 16.11
C ASP A 94 21.02 18.24 16.24
N ASN A 95 21.35 17.57 15.13
CA ASN A 95 22.30 16.45 15.10
C ASN A 95 23.63 16.77 14.38
N GLY A 96 23.83 18.01 13.92
CA GLY A 96 25.05 18.43 13.24
C GLY A 96 25.29 17.76 11.88
N ILE A 97 24.23 17.44 11.14
CA ILE A 97 24.28 16.74 9.85
C ILE A 97 24.26 17.77 8.72
N ALA A 98 25.44 18.10 8.18
CA ALA A 98 25.60 19.12 7.15
C ALA A 98 24.79 18.82 5.86
N GLN A 99 24.60 17.54 5.50
CA GLN A 99 23.83 17.17 4.31
C GLN A 99 22.38 17.66 4.35
N LEU A 100 21.77 17.75 5.53
CA LEU A 100 20.36 18.13 5.70
C LEU A 100 20.14 19.64 5.84
N THR A 101 21.22 20.39 6.07
CA THR A 101 21.19 21.83 6.35
C THR A 101 21.82 22.67 5.24
N THR A 102 22.57 22.03 4.34
CA THR A 102 23.13 22.66 3.15
C THR A 102 22.07 22.73 2.06
N ARG A 103 21.77 23.95 1.59
CA ARG A 103 20.74 24.25 0.57
C ARG A 103 20.70 23.28 -0.61
N THR A 104 21.87 23.00 -1.17
CA THR A 104 22.04 22.08 -2.31
C THR A 104 23.17 21.14 -1.98
N ILE A 105 22.92 19.84 -2.14
CA ILE A 105 23.93 18.80 -1.94
C ILE A 105 24.12 18.01 -3.23
N PHE A 106 25.23 17.29 -3.31
CA PHE A 106 25.46 16.29 -4.34
C PHE A 106 25.34 14.92 -3.69
N CYS A 107 24.47 14.09 -4.23
CA CYS A 107 24.18 12.77 -3.69
C CYS A 107 23.76 11.81 -4.81
N SER A 108 23.74 10.52 -4.52
CA SER A 108 23.12 9.53 -5.38
C SER A 108 21.59 9.59 -5.27
N GLU A 109 20.93 8.88 -6.17
CA GLU A 109 19.48 8.70 -6.10
C GLU A 109 19.05 7.87 -4.87
N ASP A 110 19.84 6.86 -4.51
CA ASP A 110 19.62 6.07 -3.30
C ASP A 110 19.73 6.92 -2.02
N GLU A 111 20.67 7.86 -1.99
CA GLU A 111 20.80 8.83 -0.90
C GLU A 111 19.59 9.79 -0.85
N ALA A 112 19.10 10.26 -2.00
CA ALA A 112 17.90 11.09 -2.07
C ALA A 112 16.65 10.37 -1.53
N TRP A 113 16.48 9.09 -1.86
CA TRP A 113 15.47 8.22 -1.25
C TRP A 113 15.69 8.05 0.26
N GLY A 114 16.94 7.84 0.67
CA GLY A 114 17.32 7.75 2.08
C GLY A 114 16.87 8.98 2.88
N PHE A 115 17.17 10.18 2.39
CA PHE A 115 16.73 11.41 3.04
C PHE A 115 15.20 11.60 3.03
N THR A 116 14.55 11.22 1.93
CA THR A 116 13.08 11.27 1.80
C THR A 116 12.41 10.33 2.80
N SER A 117 12.96 9.14 3.02
CA SER A 117 12.46 8.20 4.02
C SER A 117 12.58 8.74 5.45
N VAL A 118 13.67 9.45 5.75
CA VAL A 118 13.84 10.11 7.04
C VAL A 118 12.80 11.21 7.22
N ALA A 119 12.57 12.04 6.19
CA ALA A 119 11.53 13.06 6.23
C ALA A 119 10.14 12.44 6.46
N ALA A 120 9.81 11.36 5.74
CA ALA A 120 8.56 10.62 5.91
C ALA A 120 8.40 10.11 7.34
N ARG A 121 9.45 9.49 7.90
CA ARG A 121 9.43 8.95 9.27
C ARG A 121 9.30 10.05 10.32
N LEU A 122 10.04 11.14 10.21
CA LEU A 122 9.98 12.26 11.15
C LEU A 122 8.60 12.93 11.17
N ALA A 123 7.96 13.01 10.01
CA ALA A 123 6.65 13.63 9.86
C ALA A 123 5.46 12.68 10.11
N GLY A 124 5.72 11.37 10.27
CA GLY A 124 4.64 10.38 10.32
C GLY A 124 3.83 10.32 9.02
N ALA A 125 4.49 10.55 7.88
CA ALA A 125 3.84 10.51 6.57
C ALA A 125 3.33 9.10 6.25
N ASN A 126 2.27 9.04 5.43
CA ASN A 126 1.64 7.78 5.05
C ASN A 126 2.43 7.04 3.95
N GLY A 127 3.23 7.76 3.17
CA GLY A 127 4.18 7.21 2.23
C GLY A 127 5.02 8.29 1.53
N ALA A 128 5.81 7.87 0.54
CA ALA A 128 6.61 8.77 -0.28
C ALA A 128 6.50 8.40 -1.76
N TYR A 129 6.71 9.40 -2.61
CA TYR A 129 6.59 9.25 -4.05
C TYR A 129 7.66 10.08 -4.76
N ARG A 130 8.15 9.56 -5.90
CA ARG A 130 9.13 10.23 -6.75
C ARG A 130 8.57 10.32 -8.15
N ALA A 131 8.63 11.51 -8.73
CA ALA A 131 8.01 11.77 -10.02
C ALA A 131 8.93 12.56 -10.96
N ASP A 132 8.91 12.26 -12.26
CA ASP A 132 9.65 13.01 -13.27
C ASP A 132 8.86 14.22 -13.74
N ALA A 133 9.29 15.42 -13.35
CA ALA A 133 8.64 16.68 -13.73
C ALA A 133 9.08 17.21 -15.11
N GLY A 134 9.61 16.34 -15.99
CA GLY A 134 10.15 16.72 -17.30
C GLY A 134 11.57 17.29 -17.21
N GLY A 135 12.36 16.83 -16.23
CA GLY A 135 13.66 17.38 -15.88
C GLY A 135 14.17 16.80 -14.55
N PRO A 136 14.28 17.60 -13.47
CA PRO A 136 14.56 17.06 -12.14
C PRO A 136 13.45 16.13 -11.63
N LEU A 137 13.85 15.06 -10.95
CA LEU A 137 12.96 14.19 -10.19
C LEU A 137 12.51 14.90 -8.92
N VAL A 138 11.20 14.96 -8.68
CA VAL A 138 10.63 15.56 -7.48
C VAL A 138 10.41 14.46 -6.44
N TYR A 139 10.98 14.64 -5.26
CA TYR A 139 10.81 13.77 -4.10
C TYR A 139 9.75 14.35 -3.17
N MET A 140 8.77 13.53 -2.84
CA MET A 140 7.60 13.94 -2.08
C MET A 140 7.25 12.92 -1.02
N THR A 141 6.56 13.40 -0.01
CA THR A 141 5.84 12.58 0.96
C THR A 141 4.36 12.89 0.86
N PHE A 142 3.50 11.92 1.16
CA PHE A 142 2.06 12.10 1.10
C PHE A 142 1.37 11.61 2.38
N GLY A 143 0.23 12.23 2.69
CA GLY A 143 -0.65 11.88 3.81
C GLY A 143 -1.66 10.80 3.43
N ASN A 144 -2.77 10.71 4.17
CA ASN A 144 -3.77 9.67 3.91
C ASN A 144 -4.35 9.77 2.49
N VAL A 145 -4.43 8.61 1.83
CA VAL A 145 -4.94 8.47 0.46
C VAL A 145 -6.46 8.41 0.46
N THR A 146 -7.07 9.15 -0.47
CA THR A 146 -8.50 9.12 -0.78
C THR A 146 -8.69 8.63 -2.22
N LEU A 147 -9.48 7.58 -2.41
CA LEU A 147 -9.82 7.04 -3.72
C LEU A 147 -11.17 7.59 -4.20
N SER A 148 -11.26 7.92 -5.49
CA SER A 148 -12.46 8.43 -6.14
C SER A 148 -12.54 7.93 -7.59
N ARG A 149 -13.71 8.02 -8.24
CA ARG A 149 -13.85 7.70 -9.68
C ARG A 149 -13.84 9.00 -10.50
N PRO A 150 -13.11 9.08 -11.63
CA PRO A 150 -13.08 10.29 -12.44
C PRO A 150 -14.45 10.61 -13.06
N PRO A 151 -14.85 11.89 -13.14
CA PRO A 151 -16.12 12.29 -13.73
C PRO A 151 -16.13 12.01 -15.24
N GLY A 152 -17.07 11.17 -15.69
CA GLY A 152 -17.26 10.87 -17.12
C GLY A 152 -17.03 9.41 -17.55
N ALA A 153 -16.59 8.53 -16.65
CA ALA A 153 -16.86 7.11 -16.84
C ALA A 153 -18.40 6.94 -16.95
N PRO A 154 -18.94 6.08 -17.85
CA PRO A 154 -20.35 5.70 -17.74
C PRO A 154 -20.58 5.32 -16.29
N PRO A 155 -21.70 5.75 -15.66
CA PRO A 155 -21.90 5.47 -14.26
C PRO A 155 -21.64 3.97 -14.11
N ALA A 156 -20.75 3.59 -13.19
CA ALA A 156 -20.90 2.24 -12.68
C ALA A 156 -22.38 2.11 -12.33
N PRO A 157 -22.99 0.92 -12.55
CA PRO A 157 -24.30 0.66 -11.98
C PRO A 157 -24.29 1.27 -10.58
N PRO A 158 -25.27 2.15 -10.28
CA PRO A 158 -25.14 3.16 -9.23
C PRO A 158 -24.42 2.54 -8.05
N ALA A 159 -23.36 3.20 -7.54
CA ALA A 159 -22.78 2.82 -6.26
C ALA A 159 -23.99 2.55 -5.37
N ALA A 160 -24.18 1.28 -5.02
CA ALA A 160 -25.36 0.90 -4.29
C ALA A 160 -25.41 1.89 -3.13
N PRO A 161 -26.56 2.55 -2.90
CA PRO A 161 -26.68 3.45 -1.76
C PRO A 161 -26.05 2.71 -0.60
N ALA A 162 -25.17 3.33 0.20
CA ALA A 162 -24.57 2.69 1.37
C ALA A 162 -25.62 1.75 1.94
N VAL A 163 -25.47 0.43 1.68
CA VAL A 163 -26.64 -0.44 1.72
C VAL A 163 -26.91 -0.57 3.19
N GLU A 164 -27.81 0.27 3.69
CA GLU A 164 -28.65 -0.05 4.82
C GLU A 164 -29.18 -1.46 4.53
N GLU A 165 -28.58 -2.43 5.22
CA GLU A 165 -29.22 -3.61 5.78
C GLU A 165 -30.36 -4.24 4.96
N HIS A 166 -30.09 -4.82 3.78
CA HIS A 166 -31.08 -5.67 3.10
C HIS A 166 -30.50 -6.97 2.53
N GLY A 167 -29.48 -7.53 3.17
CA GLY A 167 -29.13 -8.96 3.03
C GLY A 167 -29.71 -9.72 4.21
N ILE A 168 -30.31 -10.90 3.97
CA ILE A 168 -30.64 -11.78 5.09
C ILE A 168 -29.35 -12.40 5.64
N ALA A 169 -29.35 -12.70 6.95
CA ALA A 169 -28.22 -13.38 7.58
C ALA A 169 -27.84 -14.62 6.75
N GLY A 170 -26.57 -14.67 6.34
CA GLY A 170 -26.04 -15.78 5.55
C GLY A 170 -25.69 -16.97 6.45
N PRO A 171 -25.42 -18.13 5.84
CA PRO A 171 -25.00 -19.32 6.57
C PRO A 171 -23.68 -19.05 7.33
N PRO A 172 -23.63 -19.20 8.66
CA PRO A 172 -22.41 -18.94 9.44
C PRO A 172 -21.24 -19.85 9.04
N GLU A 173 -21.51 -21.03 8.48
CA GLU A 173 -20.47 -21.94 7.97
C GLU A 173 -19.64 -21.33 6.82
N LEU A 174 -20.10 -20.25 6.18
CA LEU A 174 -19.30 -19.53 5.18
C LEU A 174 -18.20 -18.67 5.81
N ILE A 175 -18.37 -18.25 7.06
CA ILE A 175 -17.27 -17.64 7.82
C ILE A 175 -16.20 -18.70 8.06
N ASP A 176 -16.60 -19.90 8.51
CA ASP A 176 -15.67 -21.02 8.72
C ASP A 176 -14.94 -21.40 7.42
N PHE A 177 -15.63 -21.37 6.28
CA PHE A 177 -15.05 -21.61 4.96
C PHE A 177 -13.93 -20.61 4.62
N ILE A 178 -14.14 -19.31 4.83
CA ILE A 178 -13.10 -18.28 4.59
C ILE A 178 -11.98 -18.39 5.63
N GLN A 179 -12.30 -18.66 6.90
CA GLN A 179 -11.28 -18.86 7.92
C GLN A 179 -10.43 -20.11 7.69
N ALA A 180 -11.00 -21.18 7.09
CA ALA A 180 -10.24 -22.35 6.67
C ALA A 180 -9.24 -21.99 5.57
N TYR A 181 -9.69 -21.23 4.56
CA TYR A 181 -8.80 -20.67 3.53
C TYR A 181 -7.65 -19.85 4.14
N PHE A 182 -7.95 -18.98 5.11
CA PHE A 182 -6.95 -18.17 5.83
C PHE A 182 -5.91 -19.05 6.53
N LYS A 183 -6.35 -20.06 7.29
CA LYS A 183 -5.43 -20.97 8.00
C LYS A 183 -4.45 -21.66 7.06
N GLU A 184 -4.91 -22.09 5.89
CA GLU A 184 -4.05 -22.76 4.92
C GLU A 184 -3.06 -21.80 4.26
N MET A 185 -3.48 -20.58 3.91
CA MET A 185 -2.60 -19.56 3.36
C MET A 185 -1.57 -19.05 4.38
N PHE A 186 -2.02 -18.79 5.61
CA PHE A 186 -1.16 -18.36 6.73
C PHE A 186 -0.05 -19.36 7.01
N ALA A 187 -0.37 -20.67 7.03
CA ALA A 187 0.63 -21.71 7.28
C ALA A 187 1.78 -21.70 6.25
N ILE A 188 1.51 -21.25 5.02
CA ILE A 188 2.56 -21.09 4.00
C ILE A 188 3.40 -19.86 4.26
N ASP A 189 2.77 -18.71 4.56
CA ASP A 189 3.50 -17.47 4.90
C ASP A 189 4.39 -17.67 6.12
N GLU A 190 3.87 -18.32 7.16
CA GLU A 190 4.61 -18.64 8.38
C GLU A 190 5.81 -19.56 8.10
N ARG A 191 5.62 -20.63 7.31
CA ARG A 191 6.72 -21.54 6.96
C ARG A 191 7.79 -20.84 6.12
N TYR A 192 7.39 -19.97 5.20
CA TYR A 192 8.32 -19.18 4.39
C TYR A 192 9.13 -18.21 5.27
N HIS A 193 8.46 -17.47 6.16
CA HIS A 193 9.11 -16.55 7.08
C HIS A 193 10.13 -17.28 7.98
N GLN A 194 9.75 -18.45 8.53
CA GLN A 194 10.68 -19.30 9.30
C GLN A 194 11.88 -19.78 8.46
N ALA A 195 11.70 -20.07 7.17
CA ALA A 195 12.78 -20.46 6.27
C ALA A 195 13.78 -19.32 6.07
N GLU A 196 13.26 -18.11 5.88
CA GLU A 196 14.04 -16.89 5.70
C GLU A 196 14.85 -16.57 6.96
N GLU A 197 14.23 -16.62 8.14
CA GLU A 197 14.91 -16.45 9.43
C GLU A 197 16.00 -17.50 9.67
N ALA A 198 15.78 -18.74 9.22
CA ALA A 198 16.74 -19.82 9.32
C ALA A 198 17.87 -19.74 8.28
N GLY A 199 17.81 -18.81 7.32
CA GLY A 199 18.80 -18.66 6.26
C GLY A 199 18.79 -19.82 5.26
N GLU A 200 17.64 -20.46 5.03
CA GLU A 200 17.44 -21.47 3.97
C GLU A 200 17.58 -20.82 2.57
N ASP A 201 17.55 -21.63 1.50
CA ASP A 201 17.52 -21.10 0.13
C ASP A 201 16.17 -20.37 -0.11
N VAL A 202 16.20 -19.06 0.08
CA VAL A 202 15.02 -18.18 0.01
C VAL A 202 14.38 -18.21 -1.38
N SER A 203 15.17 -18.39 -2.45
CA SER A 203 14.64 -18.47 -3.82
C SER A 203 13.84 -19.75 -4.00
N GLN A 204 14.39 -20.89 -3.58
CA GLN A 204 13.67 -22.16 -3.64
C GLN A 204 12.43 -22.16 -2.73
N ALA A 205 12.55 -21.62 -1.51
CA ALA A 205 11.45 -21.52 -0.56
C ALA A 205 10.31 -20.64 -1.09
N LEU A 206 10.63 -19.52 -1.76
CA LEU A 206 9.64 -18.63 -2.36
C LEU A 206 8.85 -19.31 -3.48
N HIS A 207 9.54 -19.97 -4.42
CA HIS A 207 8.86 -20.69 -5.51
C HIS A 207 7.93 -21.78 -4.95
N GLN A 208 8.41 -22.56 -3.97
CA GLN A 208 7.61 -23.59 -3.33
C GLN A 208 6.38 -23.01 -2.61
N ALA A 209 6.54 -21.86 -1.95
CA ALA A 209 5.44 -21.19 -1.26
C ALA A 209 4.36 -20.69 -2.24
N ILE A 210 4.78 -20.06 -3.35
CA ILE A 210 3.86 -19.60 -4.40
C ILE A 210 3.10 -20.78 -5.02
N ASP A 211 3.78 -21.87 -5.33
CA ASP A 211 3.15 -23.08 -5.88
C ASP A 211 2.13 -23.68 -4.90
N ASN A 212 2.47 -23.73 -3.61
CA ASN A 212 1.57 -24.24 -2.58
C ASN A 212 0.34 -23.32 -2.41
N LYS A 213 0.52 -21.99 -2.45
CA LYS A 213 -0.58 -21.02 -2.39
C LYS A 213 -1.49 -21.16 -3.60
N ARG A 214 -0.92 -21.38 -4.80
CA ARG A 214 -1.69 -21.64 -6.02
C ARG A 214 -2.57 -22.88 -5.90
N ALA A 215 -2.04 -23.97 -5.35
CA ALA A 215 -2.82 -25.19 -5.12
C ALA A 215 -3.98 -24.98 -4.13
N ILE A 216 -3.84 -24.09 -3.14
CA ILE A 216 -4.95 -23.69 -2.26
C ILE A 216 -5.93 -22.80 -3.04
N TYR A 217 -5.42 -21.79 -3.76
CA TYR A 217 -6.24 -20.89 -4.55
C TYR A 217 -7.17 -21.65 -5.49
N GLU A 218 -6.68 -22.63 -6.25
CA GLU A 218 -7.49 -23.45 -7.16
C GLU A 218 -8.61 -24.24 -6.44
N ARG A 219 -8.40 -24.61 -5.17
CA ARG A 219 -9.44 -25.28 -4.37
C ARG A 219 -10.52 -24.33 -3.88
N TYR A 220 -10.16 -23.11 -3.47
CA TYR A 220 -11.10 -22.18 -2.86
C TYR A 220 -11.73 -21.20 -3.86
N TRP A 221 -11.01 -20.82 -4.90
CA TRP A 221 -11.44 -19.82 -5.87
C TRP A 221 -12.00 -20.45 -7.15
N GLN A 222 -12.87 -19.71 -7.82
CA GLN A 222 -13.34 -19.99 -9.17
C GLN A 222 -13.48 -18.67 -9.93
N ARG A 223 -12.57 -18.46 -10.89
CA ARG A 223 -12.53 -17.28 -11.76
C ARG A 223 -12.03 -17.68 -13.15
N ASP A 224 -12.37 -16.86 -14.14
CA ASP A 224 -11.95 -17.05 -15.53
C ASP A 224 -10.69 -16.22 -15.88
N ASP A 225 -10.11 -15.55 -14.89
CA ASP A 225 -8.91 -14.73 -15.02
C ASP A 225 -7.83 -15.11 -13.99
N GLU A 226 -6.63 -14.60 -14.25
CA GLU A 226 -5.43 -14.82 -13.46
C GLU A 226 -5.19 -13.73 -12.40
N TYR A 227 -6.10 -12.77 -12.27
CA TYR A 227 -5.87 -11.53 -11.52
C TYR A 227 -5.53 -11.77 -10.04
N TRP A 228 -6.21 -12.73 -9.40
CA TRP A 228 -6.00 -13.07 -7.99
C TRP A 228 -5.06 -14.26 -7.77
N LEU A 229 -4.32 -14.69 -8.80
CA LEU A 229 -3.35 -15.76 -8.61
C LEU A 229 -2.27 -15.34 -7.62
N PRO A 230 -1.96 -16.18 -6.61
CA PRO A 230 -0.87 -15.89 -5.70
C PRO A 230 0.46 -15.73 -6.45
N SER A 231 1.15 -14.62 -6.17
CA SER A 231 2.45 -14.27 -6.75
C SER A 231 3.48 -13.85 -5.70
N SER A 232 3.08 -13.79 -4.43
CA SER A 232 3.91 -13.34 -3.31
C SER A 232 3.59 -14.07 -2.01
N VAL A 233 4.49 -13.88 -1.06
CA VAL A 233 4.38 -14.23 0.36
C VAL A 233 4.60 -12.95 1.16
N GLY A 234 3.95 -12.84 2.32
CA GLY A 234 3.96 -11.61 3.10
C GLY A 234 4.08 -11.90 4.59
N TRP A 235 4.89 -11.09 5.28
CA TRP A 235 4.98 -11.09 6.73
C TRP A 235 5.00 -9.65 7.28
N PRO A 236 4.12 -9.29 8.23
CA PRO A 236 3.02 -10.07 8.80
C PRO A 236 2.03 -10.55 7.72
N SER A 237 1.43 -11.74 7.92
CA SER A 237 0.56 -12.34 6.91
C SER A 237 -0.83 -11.69 6.91
N ASP A 238 -1.35 -11.34 5.73
CA ASP A 238 -2.74 -10.88 5.54
C ASP A 238 -3.79 -11.91 5.97
N TYR A 239 -3.36 -13.18 6.11
CA TYR A 239 -4.21 -14.30 6.49
C TYR A 239 -4.18 -14.58 8.00
N ASP A 240 -3.57 -13.71 8.81
CA ASP A 240 -3.49 -13.86 10.25
C ASP A 240 -4.86 -13.64 10.93
N LEU A 241 -5.50 -14.75 11.29
CA LEU A 241 -6.78 -14.73 12.01
C LEU A 241 -6.71 -14.09 13.39
N ALA A 242 -5.52 -13.93 13.99
CA ALA A 242 -5.38 -13.23 15.26
C ALA A 242 -5.66 -11.72 15.12
N GLN A 243 -5.50 -11.17 13.90
CA GLN A 243 -5.74 -9.77 13.59
C GLN A 243 -7.14 -9.52 13.00
N ALA A 244 -7.82 -10.59 12.56
CA ALA A 244 -9.14 -10.51 11.92
C ALA A 244 -10.32 -10.75 12.89
N TYR A 245 -11.23 -9.80 12.96
CA TYR A 245 -12.38 -9.79 13.87
C TYR A 245 -13.65 -9.24 13.20
N ASN A 246 -14.75 -9.14 13.94
CA ASN A 246 -16.05 -8.64 13.45
C ASN A 246 -16.56 -9.34 12.16
N TRP A 247 -16.39 -10.66 12.10
CA TRP A 247 -16.83 -11.48 10.97
C TRP A 247 -18.35 -11.47 10.84
N THR A 248 -18.83 -11.25 9.61
CA THR A 248 -20.25 -11.29 9.26
C THR A 248 -20.46 -12.04 7.96
N CYS A 249 -21.62 -12.68 7.81
CA CYS A 249 -22.03 -13.29 6.56
C CYS A 249 -23.45 -12.85 6.21
N ARG A 250 -23.64 -12.45 4.95
CA ARG A 250 -24.97 -12.07 4.42
C ARG A 250 -25.20 -12.69 3.05
N GLN A 251 -26.45 -13.03 2.76
CA GLN A 251 -26.87 -13.45 1.44
C GLN A 251 -27.48 -12.27 0.67
N LEU A 252 -27.03 -12.07 -0.56
CA LEU A 252 -27.55 -11.07 -1.49
C LEU A 252 -28.69 -11.64 -2.33
N ALA A 253 -29.49 -10.76 -2.93
CA ALA A 253 -30.65 -11.13 -3.74
C ALA A 253 -30.31 -11.97 -4.99
N ASP A 254 -29.08 -11.88 -5.49
CA ASP A 254 -28.59 -12.66 -6.65
C ASP A 254 -28.07 -14.06 -6.25
N GLY A 255 -28.18 -14.43 -4.97
CA GLY A 255 -27.69 -15.70 -4.43
C GLY A 255 -26.20 -15.72 -4.08
N THR A 256 -25.50 -14.59 -4.25
CA THR A 256 -24.12 -14.43 -3.76
C THR A 256 -24.12 -14.28 -2.24
N TYR A 257 -23.14 -14.89 -1.58
CA TYR A 257 -22.89 -14.67 -0.17
C TYR A 257 -21.70 -13.73 -0.02
N GLN A 258 -21.82 -12.75 0.88
CA GLN A 258 -20.72 -11.87 1.26
C GLN A 258 -20.27 -12.22 2.66
N VAL A 259 -18.99 -12.55 2.80
CA VAL A 259 -18.33 -12.78 4.09
C VAL A 259 -17.41 -11.60 4.34
N ALA A 260 -17.75 -10.77 5.32
CA ALA A 260 -16.99 -9.56 5.63
C ALA A 260 -16.31 -9.69 6.99
N TYR A 261 -15.16 -9.04 7.15
CA TYR A 261 -14.40 -8.99 8.39
C TYR A 261 -13.63 -7.68 8.50
N VAL A 262 -13.17 -7.37 9.69
CA VAL A 262 -12.26 -6.26 9.96
C VAL A 262 -10.91 -6.83 10.34
N THR A 263 -9.82 -6.25 9.86
CA THR A 263 -8.49 -6.55 10.38
C THR A 263 -7.78 -5.26 10.77
N THR A 264 -7.03 -5.28 11.86
CA THR A 264 -6.23 -4.13 12.28
C THR A 264 -4.80 -4.32 11.84
N LEU A 265 -4.33 -3.50 10.89
CA LEU A 265 -2.94 -3.43 10.49
C LEU A 265 -2.41 -2.04 10.80
N TYR A 266 -1.26 -1.95 11.46
CA TYR A 266 -0.61 -0.67 11.79
C TYR A 266 -1.51 0.33 12.55
N ASN A 267 -2.37 -0.15 13.45
CA ASN A 267 -3.37 0.63 14.20
C ASN A 267 -4.48 1.27 13.32
N VAL A 268 -4.69 0.75 12.11
CA VAL A 268 -5.80 1.14 11.23
C VAL A 268 -6.67 -0.08 10.96
N ASP A 269 -7.98 0.10 11.05
CA ASP A 269 -8.96 -0.94 10.74
C ASP A 269 -9.27 -0.95 9.24
N PHE A 270 -9.14 -2.12 8.63
CA PHE A 270 -9.47 -2.38 7.24
C PHE A 270 -10.69 -3.29 7.17
N HIS A 271 -11.63 -2.96 6.30
CA HIS A 271 -12.85 -3.73 6.10
C HIS A 271 -12.73 -4.51 4.80
N TYR A 272 -12.82 -5.82 4.88
CA TYR A 272 -12.70 -6.68 3.70
C TYR A 272 -13.95 -7.51 3.52
N THR A 273 -14.26 -7.81 2.27
CA THR A 273 -15.42 -8.63 1.88
C THR A 273 -15.04 -9.65 0.82
N TYR A 274 -15.25 -10.93 1.12
CA TYR A 274 -15.22 -12.01 0.12
C TYR A 274 -16.61 -12.25 -0.45
N SER A 275 -16.68 -12.33 -1.78
CA SER A 275 -17.88 -12.81 -2.49
C SER A 275 -17.76 -14.31 -2.76
N VAL A 276 -18.69 -15.08 -2.20
CA VAL A 276 -18.74 -16.54 -2.27
C VAL A 276 -20.00 -16.95 -3.03
N ARG A 277 -19.85 -17.86 -3.98
CA ARG A 277 -20.97 -18.47 -4.71
C ARG A 277 -20.94 -19.98 -4.57
N ARG A 278 -22.13 -20.58 -4.63
CA ARG A 278 -22.26 -22.03 -4.68
C ARG A 278 -21.96 -22.52 -6.10
N SER A 279 -21.04 -23.46 -6.23
CA SER A 279 -20.65 -24.12 -7.47
C SER A 279 -20.84 -25.63 -7.29
N GLY A 280 -22.01 -26.13 -7.73
CA GLY A 280 -22.45 -27.50 -7.45
C GLY A 280 -22.66 -27.75 -5.95
N GLU A 281 -21.94 -28.73 -5.40
CA GLU A 281 -21.99 -29.09 -3.97
C GLU A 281 -20.99 -28.28 -3.11
N GLN A 282 -20.13 -27.47 -3.74
CA GLN A 282 -19.08 -26.72 -3.05
C GLN A 282 -19.35 -25.21 -3.08
N TYR A 283 -18.69 -24.49 -2.18
CA TYR A 283 -18.59 -23.03 -2.23
C TYR A 283 -17.27 -22.63 -2.88
N LYS A 284 -17.32 -21.53 -3.62
CA LYS A 284 -16.16 -20.95 -4.30
C LYS A 284 -16.11 -19.45 -4.08
N ILE A 285 -14.93 -18.96 -3.76
CA ILE A 285 -14.61 -17.54 -3.75
C ILE A 285 -14.57 -17.06 -5.19
N THR A 286 -15.28 -15.97 -5.46
CA THR A 286 -15.43 -15.40 -6.80
C THR A 286 -14.91 -13.98 -6.87
N ASN A 287 -14.93 -13.24 -5.76
CA ASN A 287 -14.36 -11.91 -5.67
C ASN A 287 -13.85 -11.62 -4.26
N PHE A 288 -12.99 -10.62 -4.17
CA PHE A 288 -12.52 -10.01 -2.92
C PHE A 288 -12.54 -8.49 -3.09
N GLU A 289 -13.05 -7.79 -2.10
CA GLU A 289 -13.26 -6.34 -2.08
C GLU A 289 -12.76 -5.77 -0.75
N PHE A 290 -12.27 -4.53 -0.79
CA PHE A 290 -11.76 -3.75 0.33
C PHE A 290 -12.63 -2.49 0.55
#